data_AF-A0A3B0JKM0-F1
#
_entry.id   AF-A0A3B0JKM0-F1
#
_cell.length_a   1.000
_cell.length_b   1.000
_cell.length_c   1.000
_cell.angle_alpha   90.00
_cell.angle_beta   90.00
_cell.angle_gamma   90.00
#
_symmetry.space_group_name_H-M   'P 1'
#
loop_
_entity.id
_entity.type
_entity.pdbx_description
1 polymer ?
#
loop_
_entity_poly.entity_id
_entity_poly.type
_entity_poly.pdbx_seq_one_letter_code
_entity_poly.pdbx_strand_id
1 'polypeptide(L)'
;MLFKYALLMAMLVLGLALGSLPKLKRPTTPKIHSLEQQSELLSVQNPSRTQICFGYYGPKLNTVSSKYEFDYLACTDSFEKSSQAIYCNWNSTLYGLASQADYGCNTFADCSTIVDYVEAFECFARWGAQESKTMYAISANATESAATIQMQLQTKENQLAICVNEADRYFVEDTTAMYEELNACLNGLPVGYTTSAPTTIIDYQTTGF
;
A
#
# COMPACT_ATOMS: atom_id res chain seq x y z
N MET A 1 32.45 -18.83 -5.93
CA MET A 1 32.19 -18.93 -4.47
C MET A 1 31.61 -17.63 -3.88
N LEU A 2 32.04 -16.44 -4.33
CA LEU A 2 31.53 -15.14 -3.86
C LEU A 2 30.00 -14.93 -4.05
N PHE A 3 29.42 -15.45 -5.13
CA PHE A 3 27.97 -15.33 -5.40
C PHE A 3 27.07 -16.05 -4.38
N LYS A 4 27.54 -17.16 -3.79
CA LYS A 4 26.77 -17.93 -2.79
C LYS A 4 26.72 -17.21 -1.45
N TYR A 5 27.80 -16.50 -1.09
CA TYR A 5 27.85 -15.69 0.12
C TYR A 5 27.02 -14.40 0.00
N ALA A 6 26.94 -13.81 -1.20
CA ALA A 6 26.05 -12.66 -1.45
C ALA A 6 24.56 -13.02 -1.28
N LEU A 7 24.14 -14.19 -1.78
CA LEU A 7 22.77 -14.70 -1.61
C LEU A 7 22.45 -15.05 -0.14
N LEU A 8 23.40 -15.62 0.59
CA LEU A 8 23.23 -15.95 2.01
C LEU A 8 23.16 -14.70 2.90
N MET A 9 23.93 -13.65 2.58
CA MET A 9 23.89 -12.39 3.32
C MET A 9 22.62 -11.58 3.02
N ALA A 10 22.09 -11.64 1.78
CA ALA A 10 20.81 -11.02 1.44
C ALA A 10 19.64 -11.64 2.22
N MET A 11 19.66 -12.96 2.44
CA MET A 11 18.63 -13.67 3.21
C MET A 11 18.71 -13.39 4.73
N LEU A 12 19.92 -13.13 5.26
CA LEU A 12 20.11 -12.84 6.69
C LEU A 12 19.62 -11.44 7.08
N VAL A 13 19.60 -10.48 6.14
CA VAL A 13 19.08 -9.12 6.37
C VAL A 13 17.55 -9.09 6.34
N LEU A 14 16.90 -9.97 5.56
CA LEU A 14 15.43 -10.10 5.58
C LEU A 14 14.88 -10.73 6.88
N GLY A 15 15.69 -11.50 7.61
CA GLY A 15 15.27 -12.18 8.84
C GLY A 15 15.19 -11.30 10.09
N LEU A 16 15.74 -10.09 10.06
CA LEU A 16 15.86 -9.21 11.24
C LEU A 16 14.84 -8.06 11.28
N ALA A 17 13.92 -7.98 10.31
CA ALA A 17 12.88 -6.94 10.27
C ALA A 17 11.57 -7.33 10.99
N LEU A 18 11.50 -8.48 11.67
CA LEU A 18 10.36 -8.85 12.52
C LEU A 18 10.52 -8.24 13.93
N GLY A 19 10.64 -6.92 14.00
CA GLY A 19 10.88 -6.20 15.25
C GLY A 19 10.18 -4.85 15.23
N SER A 20 9.12 -4.74 16.04
CA SER A 20 8.18 -3.62 16.15
C SER A 20 7.26 -3.41 14.95
N LEU A 21 5.99 -3.84 15.09
CA LEU A 21 4.91 -3.23 14.33
C LEU A 21 5.02 -1.72 14.57
N PRO A 22 5.19 -0.88 13.52
CA PRO A 22 5.12 0.55 13.70
C PRO A 22 3.79 0.87 14.38
N LYS A 23 3.82 1.60 15.49
CA LYS A 23 2.58 2.04 16.14
C LYS A 23 1.78 2.78 15.08
N LEU A 24 0.64 2.22 14.71
CA LEU A 24 -0.21 2.78 13.69
C LEU A 24 -0.60 4.20 14.10
N LYS A 25 -0.21 5.18 13.29
CA LYS A 25 -0.61 6.57 13.54
C LYS A 25 -2.08 6.69 13.17
N ARG A 26 -2.94 6.85 14.18
CA ARG A 26 -4.37 7.11 13.97
C ARG A 26 -4.57 8.53 13.42
N PRO A 27 -5.52 8.75 12.51
CA PRO A 27 -5.83 10.08 12.05
C PRO A 27 -6.45 10.87 13.20
N THR A 28 -5.86 12.01 13.54
CA THR A 28 -6.38 12.91 14.57
C THR A 28 -6.77 14.23 13.93
N THR A 29 -8.00 14.67 14.18
CA THR A 29 -8.49 15.98 13.74
C THR A 29 -8.59 16.92 14.94
N PRO A 30 -8.52 18.26 14.74
CA PRO A 30 -8.76 19.22 15.81
C PRO A 30 -10.10 19.01 16.52
N LYS A 31 -11.13 18.55 15.79
CA LYS A 31 -12.45 18.24 16.33
C LYS A 31 -12.40 17.08 17.32
N ILE A 32 -11.78 15.96 16.96
CA ILE A 32 -11.64 14.80 17.87
C ILE A 32 -10.89 15.21 19.15
N HIS A 33 -9.77 15.91 19.00
CA HIS A 33 -9.00 16.39 20.15
C HIS A 33 -9.83 17.34 21.05
N SER A 34 -10.63 18.23 20.47
CA SER A 34 -11.50 19.11 21.26
C SER A 34 -12.59 18.34 22.01
N LEU A 35 -13.15 17.30 21.40
CA LEU A 35 -14.19 16.48 22.01
C LEU A 35 -13.62 15.59 23.12
N GLU A 36 -12.41 15.06 22.93
CA GLU A 36 -11.63 14.34 23.95
C GLU A 36 -11.39 15.21 25.19
N GLN A 37 -10.87 16.43 24.99
CA GLN A 37 -10.66 17.39 26.08
C GLN A 37 -11.97 17.76 26.77
N GLN A 38 -13.05 17.91 26.01
CA GLN A 38 -14.37 18.16 26.58
C GLN A 38 -14.85 16.98 27.44
N SER A 39 -14.65 15.74 26.99
CA SER A 39 -14.98 14.54 27.78
C SER A 39 -14.20 14.52 29.09
N GLU A 40 -12.90 14.82 29.06
CA GLU A 40 -12.06 14.90 30.25
C GLU A 40 -12.60 15.93 31.25
N LEU A 41 -12.88 17.15 30.80
CA LEU A 41 -13.43 18.22 31.65
C LEU A 41 -14.80 17.84 32.23
N LEU A 42 -15.72 17.34 31.41
CA LEU A 42 -17.07 16.95 31.84
C LEU A 42 -17.05 15.77 32.82
N SER A 43 -16.08 14.86 32.69
CA SER A 43 -15.91 13.73 33.60
C SER A 43 -15.52 14.15 35.02
N VAL A 44 -14.75 15.24 35.15
CA VAL A 44 -14.38 15.85 36.43
C VAL A 44 -15.56 16.62 37.02
N GLN A 45 -16.32 17.32 36.18
CA GLN A 45 -17.49 18.10 36.60
C GLN A 45 -18.67 17.22 37.04
N ASN A 46 -18.86 16.06 36.42
CA ASN A 46 -20.01 15.17 36.63
C ASN A 46 -19.60 13.74 37.04
N PRO A 47 -18.91 13.57 38.18
CA PRO A 47 -18.31 12.29 38.56
C PRO A 47 -19.32 11.16 38.76
N SER A 48 -20.57 11.48 39.15
CA SER A 48 -21.65 10.50 39.31
C SER A 48 -22.08 9.84 37.99
N ARG A 49 -21.74 10.43 36.84
CA ARG A 49 -22.13 9.94 35.51
C ARG A 49 -20.96 9.34 34.74
N THR A 50 -19.74 9.68 35.11
CA THR A 50 -18.49 9.19 34.51
C THR A 50 -18.48 7.67 34.36
N GLN A 51 -18.77 6.91 35.43
CA GLN A 51 -18.75 5.45 35.37
C GLN A 51 -19.75 4.87 34.36
N ILE A 52 -20.96 5.44 34.28
CA ILE A 52 -22.02 4.97 33.39
C ILE A 52 -21.68 5.31 31.92
N CYS A 53 -21.30 6.55 31.66
CA CYS A 53 -21.01 7.01 30.30
C CYS A 53 -19.74 6.37 29.73
N PHE A 54 -18.63 6.35 30.48
CA PHE A 54 -17.41 5.68 30.03
C PHE A 54 -17.54 4.16 30.03
N GLY A 55 -18.34 3.58 30.93
CA GLY A 55 -18.64 2.14 30.90
C GLY A 55 -19.36 1.72 29.60
N TYR A 56 -20.14 2.62 29.01
CA TYR A 56 -20.86 2.37 27.76
C TYR A 56 -20.06 2.75 26.51
N TYR A 57 -19.48 3.95 26.46
CA TYR A 57 -18.78 4.47 25.28
C TYR A 57 -17.30 4.07 25.21
N GLY A 58 -16.64 3.77 26.33
CA GLY A 58 -15.25 3.32 26.37
C GLY A 58 -15.01 2.07 25.51
N PRO A 59 -15.80 0.99 25.68
CA PRO A 59 -15.71 -0.19 24.81
C PRO A 59 -15.96 0.14 23.33
N LYS A 60 -16.89 1.05 23.01
CA LYS A 60 -17.20 1.45 21.63
C LYS A 60 -16.06 2.22 20.98
N LEU A 61 -15.46 3.19 21.68
CA LEU A 61 -14.26 3.90 21.23
C LEU A 61 -13.09 2.94 20.98
N ASN A 62 -12.95 1.92 21.83
CA ASN A 62 -11.98 0.86 21.60
C ASN A 62 -12.31 0.04 20.34
N THR A 63 -13.58 -0.32 20.13
CA THR A 63 -14.02 -1.01 18.90
C THR A 63 -13.70 -0.20 17.64
N VAL A 64 -13.96 1.11 17.63
CA VAL A 64 -13.62 2.00 16.51
C VAL A 64 -12.11 2.00 16.25
N SER A 65 -11.30 2.08 17.31
CA SER A 65 -9.84 2.03 17.21
C SER A 65 -9.32 0.69 16.66
N SER A 66 -9.82 -0.44 17.18
CA SER A 66 -9.43 -1.77 16.72
C SER A 66 -9.87 -2.03 15.28
N LYS A 67 -11.05 -1.53 14.88
CA LYS A 67 -11.52 -1.62 13.50
C LYS A 67 -10.60 -0.86 12.54
N TYR A 68 -10.22 0.37 12.88
CA TYR A 68 -9.27 1.13 12.08
C TYR A 68 -7.92 0.40 11.92
N GLU A 69 -7.38 -0.14 13.01
CA GLU A 69 -6.15 -0.92 12.95
C GLU A 69 -6.27 -2.15 12.02
N PHE A 70 -7.38 -2.88 12.14
CA PHE A 70 -7.66 -4.02 11.29
C PHE A 70 -7.78 -3.62 9.81
N ASP A 71 -8.57 -2.58 9.51
CA ASP A 71 -8.83 -2.13 8.15
C ASP A 71 -7.55 -1.59 7.48
N TYR A 72 -6.76 -0.80 8.22
CA TYR A 72 -5.47 -0.29 7.73
C TYR A 72 -4.50 -1.44 7.41
N LEU A 73 -4.35 -2.40 8.32
CA LEU A 73 -3.46 -3.54 8.11
C LEU A 73 -3.90 -4.40 6.93
N ALA A 74 -5.21 -4.56 6.72
CA ALA A 74 -5.75 -5.24 5.55
C ALA A 74 -5.39 -4.50 4.24
N CYS A 75 -5.44 -3.16 4.23
CA CYS A 75 -5.03 -2.36 3.09
C CYS A 75 -3.55 -2.58 2.75
N THR A 76 -2.66 -2.51 3.75
CA THR A 76 -1.21 -2.67 3.53
C THR A 76 -0.82 -4.09 3.13
N ASP A 77 -1.41 -5.11 3.76
CA ASP A 77 -1.16 -6.52 3.43
C ASP A 77 -1.64 -6.85 2.00
N SER A 78 -2.79 -6.30 1.60
CA SER A 78 -3.28 -6.43 0.22
C SER A 78 -2.32 -5.81 -0.80
N PHE A 79 -1.82 -4.61 -0.50
CA PHE A 79 -0.82 -3.93 -1.34
C PHE A 79 0.46 -4.76 -1.47
N GLU A 80 1.05 -5.21 -0.35
CA GLU A 80 2.28 -6.00 -0.34
C GLU A 80 2.13 -7.30 -1.15
N LYS A 81 1.07 -8.06 -0.91
CA LYS A 81 0.78 -9.30 -1.66
C LYS A 81 0.62 -9.04 -3.15
N SER A 82 -0.11 -7.99 -3.51
CA SER A 82 -0.36 -7.66 -4.91
C SER A 82 0.90 -7.18 -5.64
N SER A 83 1.74 -6.39 -4.97
CA SER A 83 3.03 -5.93 -5.49
C SER A 83 4.00 -7.09 -5.69
N GLN A 84 4.07 -8.01 -4.72
CA GLN A 84 4.86 -9.23 -4.87
C GLN A 84 4.36 -10.08 -6.04
N ALA A 85 3.05 -10.26 -6.17
CA ALA A 85 2.45 -11.02 -7.27
C ALA A 85 2.77 -10.41 -8.64
N ILE A 86 2.78 -9.07 -8.75
CA ILE A 86 3.21 -8.36 -9.97
C ILE A 86 4.63 -8.80 -10.33
N TYR A 87 5.61 -8.67 -9.42
CA TYR A 87 6.99 -9.08 -9.72
C TYR A 87 7.11 -10.56 -10.10
N CYS A 88 6.43 -11.45 -9.37
CA CYS A 88 6.45 -12.88 -9.67
C CYS A 88 5.94 -13.20 -11.08
N ASN A 89 4.94 -12.45 -11.57
CA ASN A 89 4.39 -12.64 -12.92
C ASN A 89 5.38 -12.28 -14.04
N TRP A 90 6.37 -11.44 -13.75
CA TRP A 90 7.37 -10.99 -14.73
C TRP A 90 8.68 -11.81 -14.71
N ASN A 91 8.80 -12.80 -13.82
CA ASN A 91 10.00 -13.64 -13.73
C ASN A 91 10.33 -14.34 -15.05
N SER A 92 9.34 -14.95 -15.71
CA SER A 92 9.55 -15.66 -16.97
C SER A 92 10.03 -14.73 -18.09
N THR A 93 9.46 -13.52 -18.18
CA THR A 93 9.91 -12.49 -19.13
C THR A 93 11.36 -12.10 -18.86
N LEU A 94 11.72 -11.85 -17.61
CA LEU A 94 13.10 -11.50 -17.23
C LEU A 94 14.08 -12.63 -17.60
N TYR A 95 13.73 -13.89 -17.28
CA TYR A 95 14.54 -15.05 -17.68
C TYR A 95 14.66 -15.20 -19.19
N GLY A 96 13.58 -14.96 -19.94
CA GLY A 96 13.60 -15.01 -21.39
C GLY A 96 14.55 -13.98 -22.01
N LEU A 97 14.50 -12.73 -21.52
CA LEU A 97 15.40 -11.67 -21.96
C LEU A 97 16.85 -11.97 -21.59
N ALA A 98 17.12 -12.46 -20.38
CA ALA A 98 18.45 -12.86 -19.95
C ALA A 98 19.01 -13.99 -20.83
N SER A 99 18.21 -15.02 -21.11
CA SER A 99 18.61 -16.12 -21.98
C SER A 99 18.90 -15.68 -23.42
N GLN A 100 18.15 -14.72 -23.97
CA GLN A 100 18.41 -14.16 -25.29
C GLN A 100 19.70 -13.33 -25.31
N ALA A 101 19.95 -12.56 -24.25
CA ALA A 101 21.19 -11.81 -24.10
C ALA A 101 22.41 -12.74 -24.02
N ASP A 102 22.33 -13.80 -23.21
CA ASP A 102 23.40 -14.78 -23.06
C ASP A 102 23.68 -15.51 -24.38
N TYR A 103 22.65 -15.90 -25.13
CA TYR A 103 22.81 -16.54 -26.43
C TYR A 103 23.56 -15.64 -27.42
N GLY A 104 23.14 -14.38 -27.57
CA GLY A 104 23.78 -13.44 -28.48
C GLY A 104 25.25 -13.20 -28.09
N CYS A 105 25.53 -13.03 -26.80
CA CYS A 105 26.91 -12.87 -26.29
C CYS A 105 27.79 -14.09 -26.55
N ASN A 106 27.29 -15.30 -26.34
CA ASN A 106 28.06 -16.54 -26.56
C ASN A 106 28.37 -16.77 -28.05
N THR A 107 27.52 -16.29 -28.95
CA THR A 107 27.74 -16.46 -30.39
C THR A 107 28.98 -15.68 -30.87
N PHE A 108 29.31 -14.56 -30.24
CA PHE A 108 30.56 -13.85 -30.49
C PHE A 108 31.80 -14.59 -29.97
N ALA A 109 31.65 -15.37 -28.90
CA ALA A 109 32.77 -16.15 -28.35
C ALA A 109 33.26 -17.19 -29.37
N ASP A 110 32.37 -17.81 -30.12
CA ASP A 110 32.72 -18.80 -31.14
C ASP A 110 33.60 -18.21 -32.24
N CYS A 111 33.33 -16.97 -32.70
CA CYS A 111 34.15 -16.31 -33.70
C CYS A 111 35.61 -16.11 -33.25
N SER A 112 35.87 -15.98 -31.95
CA SER A 112 37.23 -15.81 -31.41
C SER A 112 38.08 -17.08 -31.45
N THR A 113 37.46 -18.23 -31.71
CA THR A 113 38.13 -19.53 -31.78
C THR A 113 38.61 -19.89 -33.18
N ILE A 114 38.20 -19.11 -34.20
CA ILE A 114 38.53 -19.32 -35.61
C ILE A 114 40.00 -18.92 -35.86
N VAL A 115 40.77 -19.83 -36.47
CA VAL A 115 42.21 -19.64 -36.73
C VAL A 115 42.46 -18.72 -37.94
N ASP A 116 41.62 -18.80 -38.97
CA ASP A 116 41.70 -17.91 -40.12
C ASP A 116 41.18 -16.52 -39.74
N TYR A 117 42.05 -15.51 -39.78
CA TYR A 117 41.71 -14.16 -39.35
C TYR A 117 40.65 -13.49 -40.22
N VAL A 118 40.64 -13.75 -41.53
CA VAL A 118 39.65 -13.15 -42.44
C VAL A 118 38.28 -13.75 -42.12
N GLU A 119 38.21 -15.08 -41.99
CA GLU A 119 36.99 -15.78 -41.61
C GLU A 119 36.50 -15.36 -40.20
N ALA A 120 37.42 -15.19 -39.25
CA ALA A 120 37.10 -14.69 -37.92
C ALA A 120 36.47 -13.28 -37.98
N PHE A 121 37.06 -12.35 -38.73
CA PHE A 121 36.50 -11.00 -38.89
C PHE A 121 35.16 -11.01 -39.63
N GLU A 122 34.99 -11.85 -40.65
CA GLU A 122 33.71 -12.04 -41.34
C GLU A 122 32.63 -12.62 -40.41
N CYS A 123 33.00 -13.56 -39.53
CA CYS A 123 32.14 -14.10 -38.49
C CYS A 123 31.65 -13.00 -37.54
N PHE A 124 32.56 -12.18 -37.02
CA PHE A 124 32.21 -11.03 -36.17
C PHE A 124 31.30 -10.03 -36.89
N ALA A 125 31.56 -9.73 -38.17
CA ALA A 125 30.73 -8.82 -38.94
C ALA A 125 29.30 -9.35 -39.14
N ARG A 126 29.16 -10.65 -39.45
CA ARG A 126 27.86 -11.32 -39.65
C ARG A 126 27.03 -11.34 -38.38
N TRP A 127 27.60 -11.86 -37.28
CA TRP A 127 26.90 -11.94 -36.00
C TRP A 127 26.72 -10.57 -35.36
N GLY A 128 27.63 -9.62 -35.58
CA GLY A 128 27.47 -8.22 -35.20
C GLY A 128 26.20 -7.61 -35.80
N ALA A 129 26.01 -7.79 -37.11
CA ALA A 129 24.80 -7.32 -37.79
C ALA A 129 23.53 -8.05 -37.33
N GLN A 130 23.60 -9.35 -37.10
CA GLN A 130 22.45 -10.16 -36.66
C GLN A 130 22.04 -9.84 -35.22
N GLU A 131 22.98 -9.96 -34.28
CA GLU A 131 22.72 -9.78 -32.85
C GLU A 131 22.46 -8.32 -32.47
N SER A 132 22.88 -7.33 -33.27
CA SER A 132 22.47 -5.93 -33.06
C SER A 132 20.95 -5.76 -33.07
N LYS A 133 20.24 -6.53 -33.91
CA LYS A 133 18.76 -6.53 -33.96
C LYS A 133 18.17 -7.23 -32.74
N THR A 134 18.76 -8.36 -32.33
CA THR A 134 18.38 -9.08 -31.10
C THR A 134 18.52 -8.16 -29.89
N MET A 135 19.67 -7.48 -29.74
CA MET A 135 19.93 -6.57 -28.62
C MET A 135 19.00 -5.35 -28.62
N TYR A 136 18.65 -4.84 -29.80
CA TYR A 136 17.63 -3.79 -29.91
C TYR A 136 16.25 -4.27 -29.43
N ALA A 137 15.84 -5.48 -29.84
CA ALA A 137 14.58 -6.07 -29.38
C ALA A 137 14.57 -6.33 -27.87
N ILE A 138 15.67 -6.84 -27.30
CA ILE A 138 15.82 -7.01 -25.85
C ILE A 138 15.66 -5.67 -25.14
N SER A 139 16.33 -4.62 -25.63
CA SER A 139 16.25 -3.28 -25.05
C SER A 139 14.82 -2.72 -25.09
N ALA A 140 14.13 -2.85 -26.22
CA ALA A 140 12.74 -2.41 -26.37
C ALA A 140 11.79 -3.18 -25.43
N ASN A 141 11.87 -4.51 -25.43
CA ASN A 141 11.01 -5.36 -24.60
C ASN A 141 11.28 -5.15 -23.11
N ALA A 142 12.53 -4.97 -22.70
CA ALA A 142 12.89 -4.66 -21.31
C ALA A 142 12.30 -3.30 -20.87
N THR A 143 12.39 -2.29 -21.75
CA THR A 143 11.83 -0.95 -21.49
C THR A 143 10.32 -1.01 -21.34
N GLU A 144 9.63 -1.70 -22.25
CA GLU A 144 8.17 -1.89 -22.20
C GLU A 144 7.75 -2.66 -20.93
N SER A 145 8.47 -3.74 -20.60
CA SER A 145 8.21 -4.53 -19.40
C SER A 145 8.37 -3.70 -18.13
N ALA A 146 9.45 -2.91 -18.03
CA ALA A 146 9.70 -2.04 -16.88
C ALA A 146 8.62 -0.95 -16.73
N ALA A 147 8.25 -0.30 -17.84
CA ALA A 147 7.17 0.69 -17.83
C ALA A 147 5.84 0.07 -17.42
N THR A 148 5.54 -1.14 -17.90
CA THR A 148 4.32 -1.86 -17.54
C THR A 148 4.27 -2.23 -16.06
N ILE A 149 5.38 -2.74 -15.50
CA ILE A 149 5.49 -3.01 -14.06
C ILE A 149 5.26 -1.74 -13.25
N GLN A 150 5.87 -0.62 -13.65
CA GLN A 150 5.69 0.67 -12.97
C GLN A 150 4.22 1.12 -12.98
N MET A 151 3.54 1.03 -14.12
CA MET A 151 2.11 1.36 -14.22
C MET A 151 1.25 0.45 -13.33
N GLN A 152 1.55 -0.84 -13.27
CA GLN A 152 0.84 -1.79 -12.41
C GLN A 152 1.04 -1.47 -10.94
N LEU A 153 2.27 -1.18 -10.52
CA LEU A 153 2.58 -0.79 -9.14
C LEU A 153 1.92 0.53 -8.76
N GLN A 154 1.96 1.54 -9.63
CA GLN A 154 1.28 2.81 -9.41
C GLN A 154 -0.24 2.62 -9.25
N THR A 155 -0.83 1.69 -9.99
CA THR A 155 -2.24 1.32 -9.80
C THR A 155 -2.49 0.74 -8.41
N LYS A 156 -1.58 -0.09 -7.89
CA LYS A 156 -1.66 -0.65 -6.54
C LYS A 156 -1.44 0.40 -5.45
N GLU A 157 -0.53 1.35 -5.66
CA GLU A 157 -0.32 2.48 -4.75
C GLU A 157 -1.59 3.36 -4.65
N ASN A 158 -2.24 3.62 -5.78
CA ASN A 158 -3.52 4.34 -5.79
C ASN A 158 -4.61 3.57 -5.03
N GLN A 159 -4.69 2.24 -5.22
CA GLN A 159 -5.64 1.40 -4.48
C GLN A 159 -5.36 1.42 -2.97
N LEU A 160 -4.10 1.37 -2.56
CA LEU A 160 -3.70 1.50 -1.16
C LEU A 160 -4.14 2.85 -0.59
N ALA A 161 -3.87 3.96 -1.30
CA ALA A 161 -4.25 5.29 -0.87
C ALA A 161 -5.76 5.44 -0.69
N ILE A 162 -6.57 4.91 -1.63
CA ILE A 162 -8.03 4.90 -1.51
C ILE A 162 -8.47 4.10 -0.28
N CYS A 163 -7.92 2.90 -0.09
CA CYS A 163 -8.26 2.02 1.03
C CYS A 163 -7.93 2.66 2.40
N VAL A 164 -6.74 3.25 2.53
CA VAL A 164 -6.31 3.94 3.76
C VAL A 164 -7.17 5.18 4.03
N ASN A 165 -7.44 6.00 3.01
CA ASN A 165 -8.31 7.17 3.16
C ASN A 165 -9.74 6.80 3.61
N GLU A 166 -10.25 5.67 3.13
CA GLU A 166 -11.54 5.14 3.55
C GLU A 166 -11.54 4.72 5.02
N ALA A 167 -10.51 3.98 5.46
CA ALA A 167 -10.31 3.61 6.85
C ALA A 167 -10.16 4.85 7.76
N ASP A 168 -9.40 5.85 7.30
CA ASP A 168 -9.23 7.12 7.98
C ASP A 168 -10.55 7.86 8.15
N ARG A 169 -11.36 7.92 7.08
CA ARG A 169 -12.67 8.58 7.10
C ARG A 169 -13.57 7.94 8.14
N TYR A 170 -13.72 6.61 8.10
CA TYR A 170 -14.55 5.90 9.07
C TYR A 170 -14.05 6.10 10.51
N PHE A 171 -12.75 6.03 10.74
CA PHE A 171 -12.20 6.31 12.07
C PHE A 171 -12.58 7.72 12.54
N VAL A 172 -12.41 8.72 11.69
CA VAL A 172 -12.69 10.12 12.05
C VAL A 172 -14.17 10.34 12.33
N GLU A 173 -15.04 9.85 11.46
CA GLU A 173 -16.49 9.97 11.57
C GLU A 173 -17.01 9.26 12.82
N ASP A 174 -16.65 7.98 13.00
CA ASP A 174 -17.12 7.17 14.12
C ASP A 174 -16.56 7.68 15.46
N THR A 175 -15.27 8.04 15.51
CA THR A 175 -14.66 8.58 16.74
C THR A 175 -15.33 9.90 17.12
N THR A 176 -15.59 10.77 16.15
CA THR A 176 -16.29 12.04 16.39
C THR A 176 -17.69 11.79 16.94
N ALA A 177 -18.47 10.90 16.32
CA ALA A 177 -19.81 10.57 16.77
C ALA A 177 -19.81 9.99 18.19
N MET A 178 -18.90 9.05 18.48
CA MET A 178 -18.78 8.43 19.81
C MET A 178 -18.42 9.45 20.89
N TYR A 179 -17.54 10.41 20.61
CA TYR A 179 -17.22 11.46 21.58
C TYR A 179 -18.34 12.50 21.73
N GLU A 180 -19.06 12.85 20.67
CA GLU A 180 -20.26 13.70 20.77
C GLU A 180 -21.33 13.06 21.67
N GLU A 181 -21.61 11.77 21.46
CA GLU A 181 -22.55 11.00 22.27
C GLU A 181 -22.07 10.81 23.72
N LEU A 182 -20.76 10.61 23.93
CA LEU A 182 -20.14 10.58 25.26
C LEU A 182 -20.30 11.92 25.97
N ASN A 183 -20.00 13.03 25.31
CA ASN A 183 -20.14 14.37 25.89
C ASN A 183 -21.60 14.69 26.21
N ALA A 184 -22.54 14.30 25.34
CA ALA A 184 -23.96 14.42 25.60
C ALA A 184 -24.41 13.56 26.81
N CYS A 185 -23.87 12.33 26.90
CA CYS A 185 -24.06 11.48 28.07
C CYS A 185 -23.49 12.11 29.33
N LEU A 186 -22.30 12.73 29.32
CA LEU A 186 -21.76 13.37 30.51
C LEU A 186 -22.58 14.61 30.93
N ASN A 187 -23.21 15.30 29.98
CA ASN A 187 -24.00 16.52 30.22
C ASN A 187 -25.43 16.32 30.72
N GLY A 188 -26.03 15.15 30.58
CA GLY A 188 -27.39 14.92 31.08
C GLY A 188 -28.13 13.78 30.42
N LEU A 189 -27.76 13.46 29.18
CA LEU A 189 -28.52 12.52 28.37
C LEU A 189 -28.26 11.06 28.76
N PRO A 190 -29.24 10.17 28.58
CA PRO A 190 -29.03 8.74 28.78
C PRO A 190 -28.04 8.18 27.75
N VAL A 191 -27.41 7.06 28.09
CA VAL A 191 -26.60 6.28 27.13
C VAL A 191 -27.46 5.81 25.96
N GLY A 192 -26.89 5.77 24.76
CA GLY A 192 -27.61 5.38 23.53
C GLY A 192 -28.47 6.48 22.91
N TYR A 193 -28.43 7.70 23.45
CA TYR A 193 -28.94 8.88 22.75
C TYR A 193 -28.10 9.14 21.50
N THR A 194 -28.74 9.16 20.33
CA THR A 194 -28.10 9.53 19.05
C THR A 194 -28.52 10.94 18.68
N THR A 195 -27.54 11.79 18.36
CA THR A 195 -27.80 13.13 17.83
C THR A 195 -28.16 12.99 16.34
N SER A 196 -29.44 12.97 16.00
CA SER A 196 -29.87 12.90 14.59
C SER A 196 -29.42 14.16 13.84
N ALA A 197 -28.71 13.98 12.71
CA ALA A 197 -28.39 15.08 11.79
C ALA A 197 -29.69 15.74 11.26
N PRO A 198 -29.71 17.06 10.98
CA PRO A 198 -30.87 17.71 10.40
C PRO A 198 -31.12 17.14 9.00
N THR A 199 -32.26 16.47 8.81
CA THR A 199 -32.72 16.07 7.47
C THR A 199 -33.21 17.32 6.75
N THR A 200 -32.39 17.90 5.87
CA THR A 200 -32.86 18.91 4.92
C THR A 200 -33.75 18.21 3.90
N ILE A 201 -35.06 18.33 4.10
CA ILE A 201 -36.06 17.94 3.10
C ILE A 201 -35.91 18.94 1.95
N ILE A 202 -35.28 18.53 0.85
CA ILE A 202 -35.33 19.30 -0.40
C ILE A 202 -36.63 18.91 -1.11
N ASP A 203 -37.64 19.76 -0.97
CA ASP A 203 -38.85 19.74 -1.80
C ASP A 203 -38.49 20.21 -3.21
N TYR A 204 -38.41 19.29 -4.17
CA TYR A 204 -38.28 19.63 -5.58
C TYR A 204 -39.67 19.94 -6.15
N GLN A 205 -40.10 21.19 -6.02
CA GLN A 205 -41.20 21.69 -6.84
C GLN A 205 -40.74 21.99 -8.26
N THR A 206 -41.48 21.40 -9.19
CA THR A 206 -41.33 21.39 -10.64
C THR A 206 -41.62 22.75 -11.27
N THR A 207 -40.71 23.26 -12.09
CA THR A 207 -41.00 24.08 -13.29
C THR A 207 -39.83 23.80 -14.27
N GLY A 208 -39.97 23.33 -15.50
CA GLY A 208 -41.02 23.56 -16.48
C GLY A 208 -40.56 24.62 -17.48
N PHE A 209 -39.57 24.31 -18.32
CA PHE A 209 -39.27 24.99 -19.60
C PHE A 209 -38.63 24.00 -20.58
#